data_AF-A0A2W5Q7A3-F1
#
_entry.id   AF-A0A2W5Q7A3-F1
#
_cell.length_a   1.000
_cell.length_b   1.000
_cell.length_c   1.000
_cell.angle_alpha   90.00
_cell.angle_beta   90.00
_cell.angle_gamma   90.00
#
_symmetry.space_group_name_H-M   'P 1'
#
loop_
_entity.id
_entity.type
_entity.pdbx_description
1 polymer ?
#
loop_
_entity_poly.entity_id
_entity_poly.type
_entity_poly.pdbx_seq_one_letter_code
_entity_poly.pdbx_strand_id
1 'polypeptide(L)' 'MNSPDKLQAVVFDWAGTIIDFGSCAPMGAFVRLFERFGIDLSIAEARGPMGMAKWDHI' A
#
# COMPACT_ATOMS: atom_id res chain seq x y z
N MET A 1 14.63 -17.56 32.23
CA MET A 1 13.90 -16.78 31.20
C MET A 1 14.14 -17.48 29.87
N ASN A 2 13.18 -18.26 29.38
CA ASN A 2 13.32 -18.93 28.08
C ASN A 2 12.88 -17.97 26.98
N SER A 3 13.83 -17.56 26.14
CA SER A 3 13.50 -16.96 24.85
C SER A 3 13.05 -18.08 23.89
N PRO A 4 12.02 -17.87 23.06
CA PRO A 4 11.63 -18.90 22.09
C PRO A 4 12.68 -19.03 20.97
N ASP A 5 13.33 -20.19 20.86
CA ASP A 5 14.34 -20.50 19.84
C ASP A 5 13.76 -20.75 18.43
N LYS A 6 12.46 -20.52 18.21
CA LYS A 6 11.75 -20.81 16.96
C LYS A 6 10.83 -19.66 16.57
N LEU A 7 10.61 -19.48 15.27
CA LEU A 7 9.63 -18.52 14.72
C LEU A 7 8.26 -18.76 15.36
N GLN A 8 7.69 -17.73 15.96
CA GLN A 8 6.43 -17.82 16.72
C GLN A 8 5.21 -17.40 15.90
N ALA A 9 5.34 -16.38 15.04
CA ALA A 9 4.26 -15.87 14.21
C ALA A 9 4.80 -15.08 13.01
N VAL A 10 3.96 -14.92 12.00
CA VAL A 10 4.16 -14.00 10.87
C VAL A 10 2.87 -13.21 10.67
N VAL A 11 3.00 -11.90 10.48
CA VAL A 11 1.89 -11.01 10.14
C VAL A 11 2.13 -10.52 8.73
N PHE A 12 1.11 -10.65 7.87
CA PHE A 12 1.18 -10.23 6.48
C PHE A 12 0.26 -9.03 6.27
N ASP A 13 0.73 -8.10 5.43
CA ASP A 13 -0.16 -7.13 4.80
C ASP A 13 -0.99 -7.80 3.68
N TRP A 14 -1.95 -7.08 3.11
CA TRP A 14 -2.84 -7.61 2.08
C TRP A 14 -2.32 -7.33 0.67
N ALA A 15 -2.38 -6.06 0.23
CA ALA A 15 -2.17 -5.69 -1.16
C ALA A 15 -0.67 -5.71 -1.52
N GLY A 16 -0.30 -6.49 -2.53
CA GLY A 16 1.09 -6.76 -2.89
C GLY A 16 1.80 -7.80 -2.02
N THR A 17 1.14 -8.35 -0.99
CA THR A 17 1.70 -9.41 -0.12
C THR A 17 0.93 -10.73 -0.22
N ILE A 18 -0.37 -10.72 0.08
CA ILE A 18 -1.25 -11.92 0.00
C ILE A 18 -2.19 -11.84 -1.21
N ILE A 19 -2.61 -10.63 -1.59
CA ILE A 19 -3.54 -10.37 -2.70
C ILE A 19 -3.05 -9.17 -3.53
N ASP A 20 -3.71 -8.89 -4.66
CA ASP A 20 -3.44 -7.73 -5.53
C ASP A 20 -1.97 -7.64 -5.95
N PHE A 21 -1.56 -8.50 -6.87
CA PHE A 21 -0.18 -8.52 -7.40
C PHE A 21 0.21 -7.14 -7.91
N GLY A 22 1.31 -6.59 -7.38
CA GLY A 22 1.79 -5.25 -7.72
C GLY A 22 1.07 -4.10 -6.99
N SER A 23 0.16 -4.39 -6.05
CA SER A 23 -0.64 -3.40 -5.31
C SER A 23 -1.28 -2.39 -6.26
N CYS A 24 -1.97 -2.89 -7.28
CA CYS A 24 -2.46 -2.09 -8.41
C CYS A 24 -3.79 -1.40 -8.07
N ALA A 25 -4.61 -2.01 -7.23
CA ALA A 25 -5.92 -1.48 -6.84
C ALA A 25 -5.84 -0.10 -6.14
N PRO A 26 -4.98 0.10 -5.11
CA PRO A 26 -4.86 1.42 -4.48
C PRO A 26 -4.32 2.47 -5.44
N MET A 27 -3.42 2.11 -6.36
CA MET A 27 -2.89 3.04 -7.37
C MET A 27 -3.98 3.57 -8.30
N GLY A 28 -4.80 2.66 -8.85
CA GLY A 28 -5.92 3.07 -9.69
C GLY A 28 -6.95 3.93 -8.95
N ALA A 29 -7.10 3.74 -7.64
CA ALA A 29 -7.99 4.57 -6.83
C ALA A 29 -7.45 6.00 -6.66
N PHE A 30 -6.15 6.18 -6.41
CA PHE A 30 -5.54 7.50 -6.30
C PHE A 30 -5.57 8.27 -7.62
N VAL A 31 -5.14 7.65 -8.71
CA VAL A 31 -5.13 8.31 -10.04
C VAL A 31 -6.54 8.82 -10.38
N ARG A 32 -7.57 7.98 -10.24
CA ARG A 32 -8.97 8.39 -10.49
C ARG A 32 -9.51 9.42 -9.49
N LEU A 33 -9.00 9.46 -8.26
CA LEU A 33 -9.39 10.46 -7.28
C LEU A 33 -8.86 11.83 -7.68
N PHE A 34 -7.55 11.94 -7.96
CA PHE A 34 -6.90 13.19 -8.33
C PHE A 34 -7.39 13.71 -9.69
N GLU A 35 -7.68 12.83 -10.64
CA GLU A 35 -8.27 13.18 -11.94
C GLU A 35 -9.60 13.94 -11.79
N ARG A 36 -10.43 13.60 -10.78
CA ARG A 36 -11.70 14.33 -10.50
C ARG A 36 -11.49 15.77 -10.05
N PHE A 37 -10.29 16.10 -9.57
CA PHE A 37 -9.90 17.45 -9.18
C PHE A 37 -9.04 18.14 -10.25
N GLY A 38 -8.90 17.54 -11.44
CA GLY A 38 -8.10 18.08 -12.54
C GLY A 38 -6.59 17.97 -12.30
N ILE A 39 -6.16 17.08 -11.41
CA ILE A 39 -4.75 16.84 -11.09
C ILE A 39 -4.33 15.55 -11.81
N ASP A 40 -3.37 15.67 -12.73
CA ASP A 40 -2.73 14.51 -13.34
C ASP A 40 -1.72 13.91 -12.36
N LEU A 41 -1.85 12.61 -12.11
CA LEU A 41 -1.02 11.87 -11.16
C LEU A 41 -0.57 10.56 -11.82
N SER A 42 0.74 10.36 -11.93
CA SER A 42 1.27 9.12 -12.47
C SER A 42 1.16 7.97 -11.45
N ILE A 43 1.17 6.73 -11.95
CA ILE A 43 1.23 5.53 -11.08
C ILE A 43 2.49 5.54 -10.21
N ALA A 44 3.60 6.08 -10.72
CA ALA A 44 4.86 6.14 -9.97
C ALA A 44 4.75 7.09 -8.76
N GLU A 45 4.14 8.25 -8.95
CA GLU A 45 3.90 9.22 -7.87
C GLU A 45 2.89 8.70 -6.85
N ALA A 46 1.80 8.09 -7.31
CA ALA A 46 0.82 7.47 -6.43
C ALA A 46 1.43 6.36 -5.55
N ARG A 47 2.45 5.65 -6.07
CA ARG A 47 3.11 4.53 -5.40
C ARG A 47 4.12 4.96 -4.33
N GLY A 48 4.76 6.12 -4.49
CA GLY A 48 5.81 6.60 -3.59
C GLY A 48 5.48 6.49 -2.10
N PRO A 49 4.27 6.89 -1.63
CA PRO A 49 3.91 6.89 -0.22
C PRO A 49 3.20 5.60 0.25
N MET A 50 3.18 4.52 -0.55
CA MET A 50 2.40 3.33 -0.22
C MET A 50 2.87 2.59 1.03
N GLY A 51 1.89 2.21 1.86
CA GLY A 51 2.11 1.55 3.16
C GLY A 51 1.86 2.48 4.35
N MET A 52 1.75 3.79 4.11
CA MET A 52 1.35 4.77 5.12
C MET A 52 -0.16 4.79 5.35
N ALA A 53 -0.57 5.39 6.47
CA ALA A 53 -1.97 5.71 6.70
C ALA A 53 -2.47 6.69 5.63
N LYS A 54 -3.72 6.54 5.21
CA LYS A 54 -4.28 7.32 4.08
C LYS A 54 -4.24 8.83 4.30
N TRP A 55 -4.36 9.29 5.55
CA TRP A 55 -4.28 10.71 5.88
C TRP A 55 -2.89 11.31 5.63
N ASP A 56 -1.84 10.51 5.79
CA ASP A 56 -0.47 10.94 5.55
C ASP A 56 -0.04 10.70 4.08
N HIS A 57 -0.80 9.89 3.35
CA HIS A 57 -0.56 9.58 1.93
C HIS A 57 -1.17 10.64 0.99
N ILE A 58 -2.36 11.17 1.30
CA ILE A 58 -3.12 12.09 0.42
C ILE A 58 -2.70 13.55 0.64
#